data_AF-A0A257QR61-F1
#
_entry.id   AF-A0A257QR61-F1
#
_cell.length_a   1.000
_cell.length_b   1.000
_cell.length_c   1.000
_cell.angle_alpha   90.00
_cell.angle_beta   90.00
_cell.angle_gamma   90.00
#
_symmetry.space_group_name_H-M   'P 1'
#
loop_
_entity.id
_entity.type
_entity.pdbx_description
1 polymer ?
#
loop_
_entity_poly.entity_id
_entity_poly.type
_entity_poly.pdbx_seq_one_letter_code
_entity_poly.pdbx_strand_id
1 'polypeptide(L)'
;MSVASPDESKSKLRLASLIGVLGVVYGDIGTSPLYAFQASIGYFQKSGLRYDDIFGVLSLIFWALIITVTLKYVTFVMRADNHGEGGILALMALAQRVAKSDKTRAALGIVGIVGAGLFFGDGMITPAISVLSAVA
;
A
#
# COMPACT_ATOMS: atom_id res chain seq x y z
N MET A 1 -36.25 18.88 20.72
CA MET A 1 -35.05 19.13 19.90
C MET A 1 -33.86 18.62 20.70
N SER A 2 -33.51 17.33 20.52
CA SER A 2 -32.48 16.66 21.32
C SER A 2 -31.11 17.10 20.80
N VAL A 3 -30.44 17.98 21.55
CA VAL A 3 -29.06 18.38 21.26
C VAL A 3 -28.19 17.17 21.55
N ALA A 4 -27.66 16.54 20.49
CA ALA A 4 -26.74 15.42 20.60
C ALA A 4 -25.57 15.81 21.52
N SER A 5 -25.33 15.00 22.55
CA SER A 5 -24.25 15.23 23.51
C SER A 5 -22.90 15.28 22.76
N PRO A 6 -21.97 16.18 23.10
CA PRO A 6 -20.70 16.37 22.37
C PRO A 6 -19.84 15.10 22.22
N ASP A 7 -20.08 14.06 23.02
CA ASP A 7 -19.44 12.74 22.87
C ASP A 7 -19.96 11.91 21.70
N GLU A 8 -21.27 11.99 21.39
CA GLU A 8 -21.88 11.22 20.30
C GLU A 8 -21.42 11.75 18.93
N SER A 9 -21.27 13.07 18.81
CA SER A 9 -20.73 13.74 17.61
C SER A 9 -19.26 13.38 17.39
N LYS A 10 -18.43 13.39 18.46
CA LYS A 10 -17.02 12.97 18.39
C LYS A 10 -16.88 11.49 18.01
N SER A 11 -17.75 10.61 18.52
CA SER A 11 -17.78 9.18 18.17
C SER A 11 -18.13 8.96 16.69
N LYS A 12 -19.15 9.66 16.18
CA LYS A 12 -19.53 9.61 14.75
C LYS A 12 -18.45 10.15 13.83
N LEU A 13 -17.81 11.27 14.21
CA LEU A 13 -16.65 11.83 13.49
C LEU A 13 -15.46 10.86 13.47
N ARG A 14 -15.18 10.18 14.59
CA ARG A 14 -14.13 9.14 14.66
C ARG A 14 -14.43 7.95 13.76
N LEU A 15 -15.67 7.45 13.77
CA LEU A 15 -16.08 6.33 12.92
C LEU A 15 -16.03 6.70 11.43
N ALA A 16 -16.51 7.89 11.06
CA ALA A 16 -16.44 8.38 9.69
C ALA A 16 -14.98 8.52 9.22
N SER A 17 -14.09 9.00 10.09
CA SER A 17 -12.66 9.13 9.79
C SER A 17 -12.00 7.77 9.61
N LEU A 18 -12.33 6.77 10.45
CA LEU A 18 -11.82 5.40 10.32
C LEU A 18 -12.26 4.76 9.00
N ILE A 19 -13.53 4.91 8.62
CA ILE A 19 -14.04 4.41 7.34
C ILE A 19 -13.35 5.11 6.18
N GLY A 20 -13.13 6.42 6.27
CA GLY A 20 -12.38 7.19 5.27
C GLY A 20 -10.95 6.68 5.09
N VAL A 21 -10.21 6.50 6.19
CA VAL A 21 -8.83 5.99 6.16
C VAL A 21 -8.78 4.57 5.61
N LEU A 22 -9.68 3.69 6.05
CA LEU A 22 -9.77 2.33 5.51
C LEU A 22 -10.07 2.34 4.00
N GLY A 23 -11.00 3.19 3.57
CA GLY A 23 -11.34 3.35 2.15
C GLY A 23 -10.15 3.80 1.31
N VAL A 24 -9.36 4.76 1.80
CA VAL A 24 -8.15 5.22 1.12
C VAL A 24 -7.09 4.12 1.04
N VAL A 25 -6.82 3.42 2.15
CA VAL A 25 -5.80 2.36 2.20
C VAL A 25 -6.17 1.16 1.32
N TYR A 26 -7.43 0.70 1.40
CA TYR A 26 -7.89 -0.40 0.54
C TYR A 26 -8.01 0.02 -0.92
N GLY A 27 -8.32 1.29 -1.20
CA GLY A 27 -8.31 1.85 -2.54
C GLY A 27 -6.92 1.78 -3.17
N ASP A 28 -5.90 2.25 -2.44
CA ASP A 28 -4.51 2.26 -2.90
C ASP A 28 -3.96 0.84 -3.20
N ILE A 29 -4.29 -0.14 -2.35
CA ILE A 29 -3.93 -1.55 -2.58
C ILE A 29 -4.53 -2.10 -3.89
N GLY A 30 -5.73 -1.64 -4.26
CA GLY A 30 -6.48 -2.13 -5.42
C GLY A 30 -6.11 -1.49 -6.75
N THR A 31 -5.53 -0.28 -6.77
CA THR A 31 -5.23 0.44 -8.02
C THR A 31 -4.12 -0.24 -8.82
N SER A 32 -3.07 -0.73 -8.15
CA SER A 32 -1.91 -1.38 -8.79
C SER A 32 -2.28 -2.60 -9.64
N PRO A 33 -3.06 -3.59 -9.14
CA PRO A 33 -3.61 -4.66 -9.96
C PRO A 33 -4.44 -4.19 -11.16
N LEU A 34 -5.24 -3.12 -11.00
CA LEU A 34 -6.08 -2.60 -12.07
C LEU A 34 -5.24 -2.01 -13.21
N TYR A 35 -4.15 -1.32 -12.90
CA TYR A 35 -3.19 -0.87 -13.92
C TYR A 35 -2.51 -2.03 -14.62
N ALA A 36 -2.04 -3.02 -13.86
CA ALA A 36 -1.41 -4.20 -14.43
C ALA A 36 -2.39 -4.95 -15.37
N PHE A 37 -3.67 -5.04 -14.98
CA PHE A 37 -4.72 -5.62 -15.80
C PHE A 37 -4.97 -4.84 -17.09
N GLN A 38 -5.17 -3.51 -16.99
CA GLN A 38 -5.35 -2.65 -18.17
C GLN A 38 -4.16 -2.74 -19.13
N ALA A 39 -2.93 -2.67 -18.61
CA ALA A 39 -1.73 -2.78 -19.42
C ALA A 39 -1.60 -4.16 -20.10
N SER A 40 -1.95 -5.23 -19.38
CA SER A 40 -1.92 -6.59 -19.92
C SER A 40 -2.95 -6.76 -21.04
N ILE A 41 -4.19 -6.31 -20.84
CA ILE A 41 -5.22 -6.37 -21.89
C ILE A 41 -4.83 -5.53 -23.11
N GLY A 42 -4.31 -4.33 -22.90
CA GLY A 42 -3.82 -3.47 -24.00
C GLY A 42 -2.70 -4.13 -24.83
N TYR A 43 -1.89 -4.99 -24.22
CA TYR A 43 -0.90 -5.80 -24.93
C TYR A 43 -1.56 -6.90 -25.78
N PHE A 44 -2.52 -7.63 -25.21
CA PHE A 44 -3.21 -8.73 -25.91
C PHE A 44 -4.17 -8.26 -27.01
N GLN A 45 -4.67 -7.02 -26.96
CA GLN A 45 -5.47 -6.43 -28.03
C GLN A 45 -4.76 -6.45 -29.39
N LYS A 46 -3.43 -6.39 -29.42
CA LYS A 46 -2.64 -6.48 -30.67
C LYS A 46 -2.60 -7.88 -31.28
N SER A 47 -2.87 -8.92 -30.49
CA SER A 47 -2.72 -10.33 -30.85
C SER A 47 -4.06 -11.07 -30.99
N GLY A 48 -5.17 -10.41 -30.65
CA GLY A 48 -6.51 -10.99 -30.52
C GLY A 48 -6.75 -11.51 -29.10
N LEU A 49 -7.76 -10.96 -28.42
CA LEU A 49 -8.12 -11.34 -27.06
C LEU A 49 -8.84 -12.69 -27.05
N ARG A 50 -8.27 -13.70 -26.38
CA ARG A 50 -8.95 -14.96 -26.06
C ARG A 50 -9.40 -14.96 -24.60
N TYR A 51 -10.47 -15.70 -24.31
CA TYR A 51 -10.95 -15.89 -22.93
C TYR A 51 -9.86 -16.48 -22.02
N ASP A 52 -9.05 -17.39 -22.56
CA ASP A 52 -7.94 -18.05 -21.84
C ASP A 52 -6.93 -17.03 -21.29
N ASP A 53 -6.62 -15.97 -22.05
CA ASP A 53 -5.65 -14.94 -21.67
C ASP A 53 -6.18 -14.08 -20.51
N ILE A 54 -7.48 -13.74 -20.55
CA ILE A 54 -8.13 -12.94 -19.50
C ILE A 54 -8.12 -13.70 -18.18
N PHE A 55 -8.52 -14.99 -18.20
CA PHE A 55 -8.48 -15.83 -17.00
C PHE A 55 -7.05 -16.07 -16.50
N GLY A 56 -6.07 -16.18 -17.41
CA GLY A 56 -4.64 -16.26 -17.07
C GLY A 56 -4.17 -15.02 -16.31
N VAL A 57 -4.42 -13.82 -16.83
CA VAL A 57 -4.02 -12.56 -16.18
C VAL A 57 -4.74 -12.38 -14.84
N LEU A 58 -6.04 -12.66 -14.77
CA LEU A 58 -6.81 -12.59 -13.52
C LEU A 58 -6.27 -13.56 -12.47
N SER A 59 -5.91 -14.79 -12.87
CA SER A 59 -5.30 -15.76 -11.96
C SER A 59 -3.95 -15.29 -11.42
N LEU A 60 -3.11 -14.72 -12.29
CA LEU A 60 -1.82 -14.15 -11.89
C LEU A 60 -1.99 -12.99 -10.90
N ILE A 61 -2.93 -12.07 -11.16
CA ILE A 61 -3.25 -10.98 -10.25
C ILE A 61 -3.75 -11.52 -8.90
N PHE A 62 -4.66 -12.49 -8.93
CA PHE A 62 -5.19 -13.12 -7.73
C PHE A 62 -4.07 -13.74 -6.88
N TRP A 63 -3.22 -14.57 -7.48
CA TRP A 63 -2.09 -15.20 -6.78
C TRP A 63 -1.07 -14.16 -6.30
N ALA A 64 -0.77 -13.13 -7.09
CA ALA A 64 0.11 -12.06 -6.70
C ALA A 64 -0.42 -11.31 -5.47
N LEU A 65 -1.72 -11.00 -5.41
CA LEU A 65 -2.35 -10.36 -4.25
C LEU A 65 -2.31 -11.25 -3.01
N ILE A 66 -2.61 -12.55 -3.14
CA ILE A 66 -2.52 -13.49 -2.01
C ILE A 66 -1.08 -13.57 -1.48
N ILE A 67 -0.08 -13.71 -2.35
CA ILE A 67 1.32 -13.81 -1.93
C ILE A 67 1.82 -12.49 -1.34
N THR A 68 1.49 -11.36 -1.96
CA THR A 68 1.95 -10.06 -1.45
C THR A 68 1.20 -9.68 -0.18
N VAL A 69 -0.11 -9.48 -0.24
CA VAL A 69 -0.91 -8.96 0.89
C VAL A 69 -1.00 -9.97 2.03
N THR A 70 -1.26 -11.24 1.76
CA THR A 70 -1.41 -12.23 2.84
C THR A 70 -0.06 -12.75 3.31
N LEU A 71 0.77 -13.29 2.42
CA LEU A 71 2.02 -13.90 2.86
C LEU A 71 3.05 -12.84 3.27
N LYS A 72 3.49 -11.95 2.39
CA LYS A 72 4.54 -10.97 2.70
C LYS A 72 4.12 -10.01 3.83
N TYR A 73 2.95 -9.37 3.74
CA TYR A 73 2.58 -8.36 4.74
C TYR A 73 2.23 -8.96 6.10
N VAL A 74 1.41 -10.01 6.18
CA VAL A 74 1.02 -10.59 7.48
C VAL A 74 2.18 -11.34 8.14
N THR A 75 2.99 -12.09 7.38
CA THR A 75 4.04 -12.89 8.00
C THR A 75 5.30 -12.10 8.33
N PHE A 76 5.63 -11.07 7.57
CA PHE A 76 6.88 -10.31 7.76
C PHE A 76 6.61 -8.91 8.29
N VAL A 77 5.84 -8.10 7.56
CA VAL A 77 5.67 -6.67 7.88
C VAL A 77 4.92 -6.47 9.19
N MET A 78 3.84 -7.22 9.44
CA MET A 78 3.07 -7.15 10.68
C MET A 78 3.80 -7.74 11.91
N ARG A 79 4.82 -8.59 11.70
CA ARG A 79 5.65 -9.15 12.78
C ARG A 79 6.88 -8.31 13.08
N ALA A 80 7.25 -7.43 12.15
CA ALA A 80 8.36 -6.52 12.31
C ALA A 80 7.83 -5.16 12.80
N ASP A 81 7.18 -5.17 13.95
CA ASP A 81 6.69 -3.99 14.63
C ASP A 81 7.70 -3.52 15.70
N ASN A 82 7.73 -2.22 15.95
CA ASN A 82 8.51 -1.64 17.05
C ASN A 82 7.55 -1.07 18.07
N HIS A 83 7.16 -1.87 19.07
CA HIS A 83 6.22 -1.46 20.14
C HIS A 83 4.86 -1.00 19.59
N GLY A 84 4.33 -1.69 18.58
CA GLY A 84 3.07 -1.33 17.92
C GLY A 84 3.20 -0.21 16.88
N GLU A 85 4.37 0.39 16.67
CA GLU A 85 4.64 1.26 15.52
C GLU A 85 5.12 0.44 14.33
N GLY A 86 4.42 0.57 13.20
CA GLY A 86 4.77 -0.04 11.93
C GLY A 86 5.37 0.95 10.93
N GLY A 87 5.81 0.44 9.78
CA GLY A 87 6.28 1.27 8.67
C GLY A 87 7.81 1.44 8.62
N ILE A 88 8.27 2.13 7.59
CA ILE A 88 9.68 2.12 7.20
C ILE A 88 10.60 2.79 8.24
N LEU A 89 10.10 3.80 8.95
CA LEU A 89 10.83 4.49 10.02
C LEU A 89 10.90 3.63 11.30
N ALA A 90 9.84 2.90 11.63
CA ALA A 90 9.83 1.96 12.75
C ALA A 90 10.77 0.77 12.50
N LEU A 91 10.76 0.23 11.29
CA LEU A 91 11.69 -0.83 10.86
C LEU A 91 13.15 -0.37 10.85
N MET A 92 13.40 0.86 10.39
CA MET A 92 14.72 1.49 10.45
C MET A 92 15.21 1.62 11.89
N ALA A 93 14.35 2.10 12.81
CA ALA A 93 14.68 2.22 14.23
C ALA A 93 14.99 0.84 14.85
N LEU A 94 14.23 -0.19 14.51
CA LEU A 94 14.47 -1.56 14.96
C LEU A 94 15.80 -2.12 14.40
N ALA A 95 16.07 -1.91 13.11
CA ALA A 95 17.31 -2.36 12.47
C ALA A 95 18.55 -1.66 13.06
N GLN A 96 18.45 -0.36 13.36
CA GLN A 96 19.52 0.39 14.00
C GLN A 96 19.80 -0.03 15.44
N ARG A 97 18.83 -0.61 16.16
CA ARG A 97 19.03 -1.16 17.52
C ARG A 97 19.84 -2.47 17.51
N VAL A 98 19.70 -3.28 16.46
CA VAL A 98 20.42 -4.56 16.32
C VAL A 98 21.80 -4.39 15.66
N ALA A 99 22.05 -3.24 15.03
CA ALA A 99 23.31 -2.94 14.36
C ALA A 99 24.49 -2.81 15.34
N LYS A 100 25.53 -3.62 15.12
CA LYS A 100 26.72 -3.71 16.00
C LYS A 100 27.80 -2.66 15.72
N SER A 101 27.73 -1.93 14.61
CA SER A 101 28.74 -0.95 14.19
C SER A 101 28.11 0.38 13.79
N ASP A 102 28.76 1.48 14.15
CA ASP A 102 28.31 2.84 13.80
C ASP A 102 28.23 3.06 12.28
N LYS A 103 29.10 2.40 11.50
CA LYS A 103 29.02 2.43 10.03
C LYS A 103 27.74 1.77 9.52
N THR A 104 27.35 0.63 10.12
CA THR A 104 26.10 -0.07 9.77
C THR A 104 24.89 0.75 10.17
N ARG A 105 24.92 1.42 11.33
CA ARG A 105 23.84 2.33 11.78
C ARG A 105 23.68 3.51 10.82
N ALA A 106 24.78 4.12 10.37
CA ALA A 106 24.75 5.19 9.38
C ALA A 106 24.23 4.72 8.02
N ALA A 107 24.65 3.53 7.56
CA ALA A 107 24.14 2.95 6.31
C ALA A 107 22.63 2.65 6.38
N LEU A 108 22.15 2.06 7.47
CA LEU A 108 20.71 1.87 7.72
C LEU A 108 19.98 3.21 7.82
N GLY A 109 20.66 4.23 8.37
CA GLY A 109 20.30 5.65 8.32
C GLY A 109 19.88 6.10 6.92
N ILE A 110 20.82 5.98 5.99
CA ILE A 110 20.67 6.40 4.59
C ILE A 110 19.59 5.56 3.90
N VAL A 111 19.60 4.24 4.09
CA VAL A 111 18.59 3.34 3.50
C VAL A 111 17.18 3.71 3.98
N GLY A 112 17.01 4.03 5.26
CA GLY A 112 15.73 4.47 5.80
C GLY A 112 15.25 5.79 5.22
N ILE A 113 16.15 6.78 5.04
CA ILE A 113 15.82 8.07 4.41
C ILE A 113 15.42 7.88 2.94
N VAL A 114 16.18 7.10 2.19
CA VAL A 114 15.86 6.78 0.79
C VAL A 114 14.53 6.05 0.70
N GLY A 115 14.30 5.07 1.58
CA GLY A 115 13.03 4.35 1.66
C GLY A 115 11.86 5.26 1.99
N ALA A 116 12.01 6.19 2.93
CA ALA A 116 10.97 7.17 3.26
C ALA A 116 10.66 8.10 2.09
N GLY A 117 11.69 8.52 1.33
CA GLY A 117 11.52 9.29 0.10
C GLY A 117 10.77 8.51 -0.99
N LEU A 118 11.11 7.24 -1.20
CA LEU A 118 10.40 6.37 -2.15
C LEU A 118 8.94 6.14 -1.74
N PHE A 119 8.67 5.93 -0.45
CA PHE A 119 7.31 5.80 0.07
C PHE A 119 6.48 7.08 -0.13
N PHE A 120 7.08 8.25 0.10
CA PHE A 120 6.42 9.52 -0.16
C PHE A 120 6.17 9.74 -1.66
N GLY A 121 7.14 9.36 -2.50
CA GLY A 121 7.02 9.39 -3.95
C GLY A 121 5.86 8.52 -4.45
N ASP A 122 5.76 7.28 -3.95
CA ASP A 122 4.68 6.35 -4.28
C ASP A 122 3.29 6.93 -3.95
N GLY A 123 3.15 7.52 -2.75
CA GLY A 123 1.92 8.19 -2.33
C GLY A 123 1.53 9.42 -3.17
N MET A 124 2.50 10.07 -3.84
CA MET A 124 2.22 11.16 -4.79
C MET A 124 1.95 10.67 -6.22
N ILE A 125 2.60 9.58 -6.63
CA ILE A 125 2.53 9.06 -8.00
C ILE A 125 1.19 8.38 -8.26
N THR A 126 0.67 7.59 -7.32
CA THR A 126 -0.58 6.83 -7.53
C THR A 126 -1.79 7.72 -7.86
N PRO A 127 -2.08 8.81 -7.12
CA PRO A 127 -3.16 9.73 -7.48
C PRO A 127 -2.95 10.41 -8.84
N ALA A 128 -1.70 10.78 -9.18
CA ALA A 128 -1.38 11.41 -10.45
C ALA A 128 -1.63 10.47 -11.63
N ILE A 129 -1.20 9.20 -11.53
CA ILE A 129 -1.45 8.18 -12.55
C ILE A 129 -2.95 7.88 -12.64
N SER A 130 -3.68 7.81 -11.51
CA SER A 130 -5.14 7.64 -11.50
C SER A 130 -5.86 8.71 -12.29
N VAL A 131 -5.56 9.99 -12.05
CA VAL A 131 -6.19 11.09 -12.79
C VAL A 131 -5.82 11.05 -14.28
N LEU A 132 -4.55 10.83 -14.62
CA LEU A 132 -4.13 10.75 -16.02
C LEU A 132 -4.79 9.59 -16.76
N SER A 133 -4.90 8.42 -16.12
CA SER A 133 -5.55 7.24 -16.70
C SER A 133 -7.07 7.35 -16.84
N ALA A 134 -7.69 8.31 -16.14
CA ALA A 134 -9.12 8.56 -16.22
C ALA A 134 -9.49 9.56 -17.32
N VAL A 135 -8.54 10.39 -17.76
CA VAL A 135 -8.74 11.43 -18.78
C VAL A 135 -8.22 10.99 -20.16
N ALA A 136 -7.26 10.06 -20.19
CA ALA A 136 -6.74 9.44 -21.41
C ALA A 136 -7.63 8.26 -21.87
#